data_AF-A0A2N0RV57-F1
#
_entry.id   AF-A0A2N0RV57-F1
#
_cell.length_a   1.000
_cell.length_b   1.000
_cell.length_c   1.000
_cell.angle_alpha   90.00
_cell.angle_beta   90.00
_cell.angle_gamma   90.00
#
_symmetry.space_group_name_H-M   'P 1'
#
loop_
_entity.id
_entity.type
_entity.pdbx_description
1 polymer ?
#
loop_
_entity_poly.entity_id
_entity_poly.type
_entity_poly.pdbx_seq_one_letter_code
_entity_poly.pdbx_strand_id
1 'polypeptide(L)' 'ITSKYENSYFFGVENIPLYPQEIKPNNLEFIEADVTNGLSFHDNEFDFTHLENMGLVLTPDQWDFVLSEL' A
#
# COMPACT_ATOMS: atom_id res chain seq x y z
N ILE A 1 10.43 7.69 2.41
CA ILE A 1 9.67 8.56 1.47
C ILE A 1 8.98 9.69 2.22
N THR A 2 8.21 9.38 3.27
CA THR A 2 7.46 10.34 4.10
C THR A 2 8.27 11.55 4.59
N SER A 3 9.49 11.34 5.10
CA SER A 3 10.38 12.43 5.57
C SER A 3 10.89 13.35 4.45
N LYS A 4 10.85 12.91 3.19
CA LYS A 4 11.25 13.73 2.03
C LYS A 4 10.06 14.54 1.49
N TYR A 5 8.84 14.08 1.73
CA TYR A 5 7.60 14.64 1.20
C TYR A 5 6.61 14.90 2.35
N GLU A 6 6.99 15.83 3.23
CA GLU A 6 6.26 16.09 4.49
C GLU A 6 4.82 16.60 4.28
N ASN A 7 4.54 17.20 3.11
CA ASN A 7 3.22 17.71 2.74
C ASN A 7 2.36 16.68 2.00
N SER A 8 2.89 15.49 1.71
CA SER A 8 2.13 14.39 1.11
C SER A 8 1.65 13.45 2.21
N TYR A 9 0.48 12.86 2.01
CA TYR A 9 -0.07 11.84 2.89
C TYR A 9 0.10 10.46 2.27
N PHE A 10 0.51 9.49 3.07
CA PHE A 10 0.86 8.15 2.61
C PHE A 10 0.03 7.09 3.34
N PHE A 11 -0.31 6.03 2.61
CA PHE A 11 -0.87 4.82 3.16
C PHE A 11 0.04 3.64 2.83
N GLY A 12 0.44 2.89 3.86
CA GLY A 12 1.09 1.59 3.72
C GLY A 12 0.04 0.49 3.83
N VAL A 13 0.06 -0.47 2.92
CA VAL A 13 -0.83 -1.64 2.95
C VAL A 13 0.01 -2.87 3.31
N GLU A 14 -0.42 -3.57 4.35
CA GLU A 14 0.26 -4.78 4.85
C GLU A 14 -0.77 -5.86 5.12
N ASN A 15 -0.51 -7.10 4.69
CA ASN A 15 -1.37 -8.24 5.05
C ASN A 15 -1.01 -8.86 6.41
N ILE A 16 0.15 -8.49 6.95
CA ILE A 16 0.64 -8.83 8.28
C ILE A 16 1.26 -7.54 8.84
N PRO A 17 0.79 -7.00 9.98
CA PRO A 17 1.25 -5.72 10.51
C PRO A 17 2.67 -5.86 11.09
N LEU A 18 3.67 -5.72 10.21
CA LEU A 18 5.09 -5.85 10.55
C LEU A 18 5.66 -4.50 11.02
N TYR A 19 5.06 -3.39 10.57
CA TYR A 19 5.54 -2.06 10.92
C TYR A 19 4.92 -1.55 12.23
N PRO A 20 5.69 -0.75 13.01
CA PRO A 20 5.18 -0.15 14.24
C PRO A 20 4.03 0.80 13.92
N GLN A 21 2.83 0.50 14.42
CA GLN A 21 1.67 1.37 14.21
C GLN A 21 1.69 2.61 15.12
N GLU A 22 2.30 2.52 16.31
CA GLU A 22 2.32 3.60 17.29
C GLU A 22 3.44 4.63 17.06
N ILE A 23 4.60 4.18 16.57
CA ILE A 23 5.78 5.04 16.34
C ILE A 23 5.98 5.20 14.84
N LYS A 24 5.20 6.09 14.24
CA LYS A 24 5.23 6.39 12.80
C LYS A 24 5.16 7.90 12.50
N PRO A 25 5.59 8.34 11.31
CA PRO A 25 5.39 9.73 10.87
C PRO A 25 3.90 10.12 10.85
N ASN A 26 3.59 11.39 11.13
CA ASN A 26 2.22 11.89 11.17
C ASN A 26 1.50 11.88 9.81
N ASN A 27 2.26 11.78 8.71
CA ASN A 27 1.76 11.75 7.34
C ASN A 27 1.74 10.32 6.75
N LEU A 28 1.76 9.30 7.60
CA LEU A 28 1.72 7.90 7.19
C LEU A 28 0.70 7.15 8.04
N GLU A 29 -0.22 6.44 7.40
CA GLU A 29 -1.08 5.44 8.04
C GLU A 29 -0.77 4.05 7.47
N PHE A 30 -1.00 3.03 8.28
CA PHE A 30 -0.93 1.65 7.84
C PHE A 30 -2.31 1.02 7.89
N ILE A 31 -2.64 0.24 6.87
CA ILE A 31 -3.88 -0.51 6.77
C ILE A 31 -3.55 -1.98 6.62
N GLU A 32 -4.21 -2.78 7.45
CA GLU A 32 -4.14 -4.23 7.35
C GLU A 32 -5.09 -4.73 6.25
N ALA A 33 -4.54 -5.13 5.11
CA ALA A 33 -5.30 -5.66 3.98
C ALA A 33 -4.45 -6.55 3.07
N ASP A 34 -5.11 -7.46 2.37
CA ASP A 34 -4.49 -8.24 1.30
C ASP A 34 -4.95 -7.67 -0.04
N VAL A 35 -4.00 -7.09 -0.78
CA VAL A 35 -4.26 -6.45 -2.09
C VAL A 35 -4.86 -7.43 -3.10
N THR A 36 -4.65 -8.74 -2.95
CA THR A 36 -5.23 -9.76 -3.84
C THR A 36 -6.74 -9.96 -3.62
N ASN A 37 -7.30 -9.39 -2.54
CA ASN A 37 -8.74 -9.35 -2.28
C ASN A 37 -9.39 -8.00 -2.65
N GLY A 38 -8.60 -7.06 -3.18
CA GLY A 38 -9.01 -5.66 -3.38
C GLY A 38 -8.85 -4.81 -2.12
N LEU A 39 -8.83 -3.51 -2.30
CA LEU A 39 -8.69 -2.51 -1.26
C LEU A 39 -10.01 -1.75 -1.09
N SER A 40 -10.31 -1.31 0.14
CA SER A 40 -11.53 -0.54 0.43
C SER A 40 -11.33 0.96 0.14
N PHE A 41 -10.73 1.27 -0.99
CA PHE A 41 -10.52 2.63 -1.48
C PHE A 41 -11.41 2.89 -2.69
N HIS A 42 -11.63 4.16 -2.99
CA HIS A 42 -12.30 4.57 -4.21
C HIS A 42 -11.35 4.54 -5.41
N ASP A 43 -11.89 4.27 -6.60
CA ASP A 43 -11.12 4.37 -7.84
C ASP A 43 -10.49 5.77 -7.97
N ASN A 44 -9.20 5.82 -8.32
CA ASN A 44 -8.40 7.06 -8.44
C ASN A 44 -8.30 7.88 -7.15
N GLU A 45 -8.38 7.25 -5.97
CA GLU A 45 -8.19 7.93 -4.68
C GLU A 45 -6.74 8.42 -4.47
N PHE A 46 -5.75 7.72 -5.05
CA PHE A 46 -4.34 8.04 -4.91
C PHE A 46 -3.75 8.68 -6.17
N ASP A 47 -2.99 9.76 -5.98
CA ASP A 47 -2.23 10.40 -7.06
C ASP A 47 -1.04 9.53 -7.56
N PHE A 48 -0.60 8.58 -6.73
CA PHE A 48 0.56 7.74 -7.00
C PHE A 48 0.55 6.45 -6.18
N THR A 49 0.73 5.32 -6.86
CA THR A 49 0.87 3.99 -6.25
C THR A 49 2.29 3.47 -6.41
N HIS A 50 2.84 2.86 -5.37
CA HIS A 50 4.17 2.25 -5.39
C HIS A 50 4.13 0.80 -4.93
N LEU A 51 4.71 -0.09 -5.74
CA LEU A 51 4.90 -1.50 -5.43
C LEU A 51 6.40 -1.81 -5.38
N GLU A 52 6.85 -2.43 -4.31
CA GLU A 52 8.23 -2.88 -4.15
C GLU A 52 8.26 -4.37 -3.83
N ASN A 53 9.14 -5.12 -4.50
CA ASN A 53 9.37 -6.55 -4.24
C ASN A 53 8.14 -7.48 -4.36
N MET A 54 7.05 -7.04 -5.01
CA MET A 54 5.81 -7.81 -5.13
C MET A 54 5.98 -9.15 -5.86
N GLY A 55 7.01 -9.30 -6.70
CA GLY A 55 7.33 -10.59 -7.35
C GLY A 55 7.76 -11.70 -6.40
N LEU A 56 8.06 -11.39 -5.13
CA LEU A 56 8.33 -12.38 -4.08
C LEU A 56 7.06 -12.89 -3.39
N VAL A 57 5.93 -12.22 -3.59
CA VAL A 57 4.69 -12.44 -2.84
C VAL A 57 3.53 -12.84 -3.76
N LEU A 58 3.46 -12.26 -4.97
CA LEU A 58 2.42 -12.53 -5.95
C LEU A 58 2.77 -13.71 -6.84
N THR A 59 1.78 -14.55 -7.10
CA THR A 59 1.84 -15.55 -8.18
C THR A 59 1.57 -14.89 -9.55
N PRO A 60 2.02 -15.49 -10.66
CA PRO A 60 1.79 -14.95 -12.01
C PRO A 60 0.33 -14.57 -12.29
N ASP A 61 -0.61 -15.40 -11.86
CA ASP A 61 -2.04 -15.23 -12.14
C ASP A 61 -2.70 -14.10 -11.31
N GLN A 62 -2.02 -13.58 -10.28
CA GLN A 62 -2.53 -12.50 -9.43
C GLN A 62 -2.18 -11.09 -9.97
N TRP A 63 -1.20 -10.99 -10.87
CA TRP A 63 -0.69 -9.69 -11.33
C TRP A 63 -1.72 -8.85 -12.06
N ASP A 64 -2.49 -9.45 -12.97
CA ASP A 64 -3.47 -8.70 -13.76
C ASP A 64 -4.52 -8.05 -12.86
N PHE A 65 -4.99 -8.77 -11.84
CA PHE A 65 -5.92 -8.22 -10.86
C PHE A 65 -5.28 -7.13 -10.02
N VAL A 66 -4.11 -7.39 -9.41
CA VAL A 66 -3.44 -6.42 -8.54
C VAL A 66 -3.04 -5.14 -9.28
N LEU A 67 -2.61 -5.23 -10.54
CA LEU A 67 -2.30 -4.05 -11.34
C LEU A 67 -3.55 -3.28 -11.76
N SER A 68 -4.71 -3.91 -11.84
CA SER A 68 -5.97 -3.22 -12.11
C SER A 68 -6.57 -2.54 -10.88
N GLU A 69 -6.24 -3.05 -9.69
CA GLU A 69 -6.67 -2.54 -8.39
C GLU A 69 -5.90 -1.28 -7.95
N LEU A 70 -4.71 -1.05 -8.51
CA LEU A 70 -3.71 -0.08 -8.03
C LEU A 70 -3.44 1.07 -9.00
#